data_AF-A0A7X3S383-F1
#
_entry.id   AF-A0A7X3S383-F1
#
_cell.length_a   1.000
_cell.length_b   1.000
_cell.length_c   1.000
_cell.angle_alpha   90.00
_cell.angle_beta   90.00
_cell.angle_gamma   90.00
#
_symmetry.space_group_name_H-M   'P 1'
#
loop_
_entity.id
_entity.type
_entity.pdbx_description
1 polymer ?
#
loop_
_entity_poly.entity_id
_entity_poly.type
_entity_poly.pdbx_seq_one_letter_code
_entity_poly.pdbx_strand_id
1 'polypeptide(L)'
;MIEITCLQGSLLDVEAQAIVNAANSHGLMGGGVAGIIRRAAGSIVEDEARRQAPIPVGQAVLTSGGRTRFAAIIHAPTMPEPSMRIPVENVKLATRAALRLADEQGFLSLAIPGMGTGVGRVAPEEAAQGMVEEIREFHPQSLRSVTLVDVDPVMVRAWQAILSRPVVLEDEFCDIVKKARKGLGQSVAGAAETAQLRKDEWERLEQGARAPSEHEVQAMARVLALRAEALSAVSIGGWVPEPSPEWVAALVVTVLGDIGGYEVKGYVLIDPQTKQAVFIDTAYNAEAMLAVLDVHHATLTGVCLTHGHMDHAGGLDRILSEWPVPVYLGEGDFPLLPWKPPQESVVVPGHGRIIAAGDLKVECLTTPGHTPGGICYKVQSQDQALCFVGDTLFAGSVGGSNPLSLYAEHLASVRRRVLQLEPDTVLLPGHGPPTTVNEERVMNPFG
;
A
#
# COMPACT_ATOMS: atom_id res chain seq x y z
N MET A 1 -16.72 -3.31 6.96
CA MET A 1 -15.51 -3.13 7.79
C MET A 1 -15.47 -4.25 8.82
N ILE A 2 -14.32 -4.93 8.95
CA ILE A 2 -14.10 -5.97 9.95
C ILE A 2 -13.72 -5.32 11.29
N GLU A 3 -14.31 -5.77 12.38
CA GLU A 3 -13.86 -5.43 13.72
C GLU A 3 -12.58 -6.22 14.06
N ILE A 4 -11.48 -5.52 14.31
CA ILE A 4 -10.19 -6.14 14.66
C ILE A 4 -9.96 -6.01 16.16
N THR A 5 -9.75 -7.13 16.83
CA THR A 5 -9.38 -7.20 18.25
C THR A 5 -8.00 -7.83 18.39
N CYS A 6 -7.23 -7.41 19.40
CA CYS A 6 -5.91 -7.95 19.70
C CYS A 6 -5.88 -8.46 21.13
N LEU A 7 -5.46 -9.71 21.33
CA LEU A 7 -5.40 -10.40 22.62
C LEU A 7 -4.03 -11.04 22.84
N GLN A 8 -3.49 -10.89 24.06
CA GLN A 8 -2.37 -11.72 24.50
C GLN A 8 -2.92 -13.00 25.14
N GLY A 9 -2.59 -14.15 24.57
CA GLY A 9 -3.08 -15.43 25.08
C GLY A 9 -2.91 -16.58 24.12
N SER A 10 -3.45 -17.74 24.49
CA SER A 10 -3.48 -18.91 23.61
C SER A 10 -4.58 -18.76 22.56
N LEU A 11 -4.25 -19.11 21.31
CA LEU A 11 -5.23 -19.22 20.23
C LEU A 11 -6.41 -20.16 20.58
N LEU A 12 -6.20 -21.15 21.45
CA LEU A 12 -7.25 -22.09 21.85
C LEU A 12 -8.25 -21.50 22.86
N ASP A 13 -7.94 -20.36 23.46
CA ASP A 13 -8.71 -19.75 24.54
C ASP A 13 -9.63 -18.62 24.06
N VAL A 14 -9.55 -18.22 22.79
CA VAL A 14 -10.36 -17.12 22.21
C VAL A 14 -11.77 -17.54 21.77
N GLU A 15 -12.70 -16.59 21.76
CA GLU A 15 -14.03 -16.78 21.19
C GLU A 15 -14.01 -16.46 19.68
N ALA A 16 -14.07 -17.49 18.85
CA ALA A 16 -14.18 -17.38 17.39
C ALA A 16 -14.88 -18.63 16.83
N GLN A 17 -15.45 -18.56 15.62
CA GLN A 17 -16.02 -19.73 14.97
C GLN A 17 -14.93 -20.62 14.35
N ALA A 18 -13.92 -20.01 13.74
CA ALA A 18 -12.76 -20.71 13.18
C ALA A 18 -11.45 -20.12 13.70
N ILE A 19 -10.39 -20.93 13.70
CA ILE A 19 -9.03 -20.49 14.02
C ILE A 19 -8.09 -20.76 12.84
N VAL A 20 -7.05 -19.93 12.72
CA VAL A 20 -6.01 -20.11 11.70
C VAL A 20 -4.82 -20.84 12.30
N ASN A 21 -4.35 -21.84 11.58
CA ASN A 21 -3.07 -22.48 11.80
C ASN A 21 -2.02 -21.91 10.84
N ALA A 22 -0.97 -21.29 11.40
CA ALA A 22 0.23 -20.89 10.65
C ALA A 22 0.98 -22.14 10.17
N ALA A 23 0.74 -22.54 8.92
CA ALA A 23 1.12 -23.85 8.40
C ALA A 23 2.39 -23.83 7.52
N ASN A 24 2.81 -25.02 7.10
CA ASN A 24 3.71 -25.24 5.97
C ASN A 24 2.93 -25.93 4.85
N SER A 25 3.46 -25.93 3.62
CA SER A 25 2.76 -26.50 2.46
C SER A 25 2.54 -28.01 2.53
N HIS A 26 3.19 -28.74 3.45
CA HIS A 26 3.01 -30.19 3.61
C HIS A 26 1.90 -30.57 4.60
N GLY A 27 1.24 -29.58 5.22
CA GLY A 27 0.20 -29.82 6.22
C GLY A 27 0.71 -30.41 7.54
N LEU A 28 2.03 -30.42 7.77
CA LEU A 28 2.64 -30.98 8.97
C LEU A 28 2.45 -30.06 10.19
N MET A 29 2.05 -30.63 11.33
CA MET A 29 1.71 -29.89 12.56
C MET A 29 2.67 -30.24 13.70
N GLY A 30 3.98 -30.19 13.41
CA GLY A 30 5.03 -30.68 14.30
C GLY A 30 5.45 -29.73 15.44
N GLY A 31 5.24 -28.41 15.30
CA GLY A 31 5.77 -27.41 16.24
C GLY A 31 4.95 -26.11 16.28
N GLY A 32 5.35 -25.19 17.16
CA GLY A 32 4.68 -23.89 17.32
C GLY A 32 3.18 -24.01 17.57
N VAL A 33 2.42 -23.06 17.01
CA VAL A 33 0.95 -23.04 17.08
C VAL A 33 0.33 -24.29 16.45
N ALA A 34 0.88 -24.79 15.34
CA ALA A 34 0.39 -26.00 14.67
C ALA A 34 0.44 -27.22 15.61
N GLY A 35 1.54 -27.40 16.34
CA GLY A 35 1.67 -28.47 17.32
C GLY A 35 0.71 -28.33 18.52
N ILE A 36 0.43 -27.10 18.94
CA ILE A 36 -0.55 -26.81 20.00
C ILE A 36 -1.96 -27.20 19.53
N ILE A 37 -2.35 -26.75 18.33
CA ILE A 37 -3.63 -27.09 17.71
C ILE A 37 -3.77 -28.60 17.58
N ARG A 38 -2.77 -29.31 17.04
CA ARG A 38 -2.83 -30.78 16.90
C ARG A 38 -3.03 -31.49 18.22
N ARG A 39 -2.34 -31.06 19.29
CA ARG A 39 -2.49 -31.68 20.62
C ARG A 39 -3.91 -31.53 21.16
N ALA A 40 -4.52 -30.36 20.98
CA ALA A 40 -5.89 -30.10 21.41
C ALA A 40 -6.92 -30.81 20.51
N ALA A 41 -6.84 -30.60 19.20
CA ALA A 41 -7.81 -31.11 18.23
C ALA A 41 -7.69 -32.63 18.00
N GLY A 42 -6.52 -33.22 18.23
CA GLY A 42 -6.21 -34.61 17.87
C GLY A 42 -5.54 -34.70 16.49
N SER A 43 -4.94 -35.87 16.20
CA SER A 43 -4.19 -36.09 14.95
C SER A 43 -5.05 -36.03 13.69
N ILE A 44 -6.37 -36.19 13.81
CA ILE A 44 -7.30 -36.16 12.67
C ILE A 44 -7.18 -34.87 11.84
N VAL A 45 -6.93 -33.74 12.50
CA VAL A 45 -6.78 -32.42 11.85
C VAL A 45 -5.50 -32.37 11.01
N GLU A 46 -4.41 -32.96 11.50
CA GLU A 46 -3.17 -33.07 10.72
C GLU A 46 -3.38 -34.02 9.54
N ASP A 47 -4.07 -35.15 9.73
CA ASP A 47 -4.36 -36.10 8.66
C ASP A 47 -5.26 -35.48 7.58
N GLU A 48 -6.24 -34.65 7.96
CA GLU A 48 -7.09 -33.88 7.04
C GLU A 48 -6.31 -32.84 6.25
N ALA A 49 -5.41 -32.09 6.90
CA ALA A 49 -4.56 -31.11 6.23
C ALA A 49 -3.57 -31.78 5.27
N ARG A 50 -2.93 -32.88 5.69
CA ARG A 50 -1.96 -33.63 4.86
C ARG A 50 -2.59 -34.27 3.63
N ARG A 51 -3.87 -34.67 3.69
CA ARG A 51 -4.61 -35.16 2.51
C ARG A 51 -4.84 -34.10 1.45
N GLN A 52 -4.78 -32.83 1.84
CA GLN A 52 -4.95 -31.68 0.94
C GLN A 52 -3.59 -31.04 0.55
N ALA A 53 -2.48 -31.65 0.97
CA ALA A 53 -1.13 -31.20 0.60
C ALA A 53 -0.76 -31.64 -0.84
N PRO A 54 0.10 -30.87 -1.55
CA PRO A 54 0.70 -29.62 -1.10
C PRO A 54 -0.29 -28.45 -1.10
N ILE A 55 -0.25 -27.62 -0.06
CA ILE A 55 -1.04 -26.39 0.07
C ILE A 55 -0.10 -25.23 -0.25
N PRO A 56 -0.23 -24.54 -1.40
CA PRO A 56 0.66 -23.43 -1.73
C PRO A 56 0.55 -22.25 -0.74
N VAL A 57 1.63 -21.48 -0.58
CA VAL A 57 1.55 -20.15 0.06
C VAL A 57 0.61 -19.27 -0.77
N GLY A 58 -0.26 -18.51 -0.10
CA GLY A 58 -1.35 -17.76 -0.74
C GLY A 58 -2.60 -18.57 -1.01
N GLN A 59 -2.63 -19.85 -0.61
CA GLN A 59 -3.85 -20.66 -0.50
C GLN A 59 -4.05 -21.09 0.95
N ALA A 60 -5.26 -21.53 1.27
CA ALA A 60 -5.59 -22.10 2.56
C ALA A 60 -6.55 -23.28 2.38
N VAL A 61 -6.53 -24.21 3.32
CA VAL A 61 -7.47 -25.34 3.34
C VAL A 61 -8.20 -25.45 4.66
N LEU A 62 -9.42 -25.97 4.59
CA LEU A 62 -10.29 -26.16 5.74
C LEU A 62 -10.18 -27.60 6.25
N THR A 63 -10.19 -27.75 7.56
CA THR A 63 -10.33 -29.04 8.26
C THR A 63 -11.38 -28.92 9.36
N SER A 64 -11.81 -30.06 9.90
CA SER A 64 -12.68 -30.07 11.08
C SER A 64 -11.99 -29.43 12.28
N GLY A 65 -12.77 -28.95 13.26
CA GLY A 65 -12.21 -28.55 14.55
C GLY A 65 -11.62 -29.70 15.38
N GLY A 66 -11.71 -30.95 14.91
CA GLY A 66 -11.38 -32.14 15.67
C GLY A 66 -12.12 -32.18 17.02
N ARG A 67 -11.35 -32.31 18.11
CA ARG A 67 -11.86 -32.30 19.49
C ARG A 67 -12.00 -30.89 20.09
N THR A 68 -11.70 -29.84 19.35
CA THR A 68 -11.82 -28.46 19.85
C THR A 68 -13.25 -27.95 19.75
N ARG A 69 -13.51 -26.77 20.30
CA ARG A 69 -14.82 -26.09 20.21
C ARG A 69 -15.03 -25.35 18.89
N PHE A 70 -13.98 -25.16 18.10
CA PHE A 70 -14.05 -24.41 16.85
C PHE A 70 -14.78 -25.22 15.79
N ALA A 71 -15.57 -24.56 14.95
CA ALA A 71 -16.27 -25.22 13.86
C ALA A 71 -15.29 -25.79 12.83
N ALA A 72 -14.18 -25.08 12.60
CA ALA A 72 -13.15 -25.48 11.66
C ALA A 72 -11.78 -24.91 12.04
N ILE A 73 -10.73 -25.48 11.44
CA ILE A 73 -9.37 -24.96 11.48
C ILE A 73 -8.95 -24.65 10.03
N ILE A 74 -8.48 -23.43 9.81
CA ILE A 74 -7.99 -22.97 8.52
C ILE A 74 -6.47 -23.08 8.50
N HIS A 75 -5.93 -23.89 7.61
CA HIS A 75 -4.48 -24.08 7.46
C HIS A 75 -3.98 -23.16 6.37
N ALA A 76 -3.25 -22.11 6.77
CA ALA A 76 -2.70 -21.11 5.87
C ALA A 76 -1.16 -21.17 5.90
N PRO A 77 -0.53 -21.73 4.85
CA PRO A 77 0.92 -21.86 4.80
C PRO A 77 1.60 -20.51 4.68
N THR A 78 2.54 -20.22 5.59
CA THR A 78 3.48 -19.09 5.45
C THR A 78 4.80 -19.53 4.83
N MET A 79 5.05 -20.83 4.70
CA MET A 79 6.30 -21.37 4.16
C MET A 79 6.04 -22.60 3.27
N PRO A 80 6.72 -22.71 2.13
CA PRO A 80 6.69 -23.92 1.32
C PRO A 80 7.25 -25.13 2.07
N GLU A 81 8.46 -24.99 2.60
CA GLU A 81 9.14 -26.04 3.35
C GLU A 81 9.12 -25.75 4.85
N PRO A 82 9.06 -26.78 5.71
CA PRO A 82 9.14 -26.57 7.14
C PRO A 82 10.52 -26.01 7.52
N SER A 83 10.56 -25.16 8.55
CA SER A 83 11.82 -24.72 9.15
C SER A 83 12.70 -23.80 8.31
N MET A 84 12.13 -23.09 7.34
CA MET A 84 12.83 -22.06 6.56
C MET A 84 12.52 -20.63 7.00
N ARG A 85 13.43 -19.70 6.70
CA ARG A 85 13.14 -18.26 6.73
C ARG A 85 12.28 -17.88 5.53
N ILE A 86 11.42 -16.87 5.70
CA ILE A 86 10.48 -16.43 4.67
C ILE A 86 10.45 -14.90 4.59
N PRO A 87 10.06 -14.32 3.45
CA PRO A 87 9.77 -12.89 3.35
C PRO A 87 8.44 -12.56 4.03
N VAL A 88 8.25 -11.28 4.38
CA VAL A 88 6.98 -10.77 4.91
C VAL A 88 5.80 -10.97 3.94
N GLU A 89 6.06 -11.00 2.63
CA GLU A 89 5.02 -11.22 1.63
C GLU A 89 4.26 -12.55 1.84
N ASN A 90 4.94 -13.61 2.27
CA ASN A 90 4.28 -14.86 2.59
C ASN A 90 3.29 -14.74 3.76
N VAL A 91 3.57 -13.84 4.72
CA VAL A 91 2.67 -13.54 5.83
C VAL A 91 1.42 -12.84 5.32
N LYS A 92 1.56 -11.88 4.39
CA LYS A 92 0.44 -11.18 3.75
C LYS A 92 -0.45 -12.17 3.00
N LEU A 93 0.14 -12.95 2.10
CA LEU A 93 -0.56 -13.97 1.31
C LEU A 93 -1.29 -15.01 2.16
N ALA A 94 -0.64 -15.54 3.21
CA ALA A 94 -1.28 -16.51 4.11
C ALA A 94 -2.44 -15.90 4.90
N THR A 95 -2.30 -14.65 5.35
CA THR A 95 -3.36 -13.93 6.06
C THR A 95 -4.57 -13.71 5.14
N ARG A 96 -4.35 -13.20 3.91
CA ARG A 96 -5.42 -13.02 2.92
C ARG A 96 -6.12 -14.33 2.57
N ALA A 97 -5.35 -15.40 2.36
CA ALA A 97 -5.91 -16.71 2.06
C ALA A 97 -6.81 -17.25 3.20
N ALA A 98 -6.41 -17.01 4.45
CA ALA A 98 -7.22 -17.39 5.60
C ALA A 98 -8.51 -16.57 5.71
N LEU A 99 -8.44 -15.26 5.49
CA LEU A 99 -9.62 -14.37 5.47
C LEU A 99 -10.61 -14.78 4.38
N ARG A 100 -10.11 -14.98 3.15
CA ARG A 100 -10.93 -15.39 2.01
C ARG A 100 -11.64 -16.71 2.29
N LEU A 101 -10.90 -17.74 2.69
CA LEU A 101 -11.51 -19.04 2.98
C LEU A 101 -12.53 -18.96 4.13
N ALA A 102 -12.25 -18.15 5.16
CA ALA A 102 -13.21 -17.98 6.24
C ALA A 102 -14.53 -17.35 5.77
N ASP A 103 -14.43 -16.32 4.93
CA ASP A 103 -15.57 -15.60 4.35
C ASP A 103 -16.36 -16.47 3.37
N GLU A 104 -15.69 -17.22 2.50
CA GLU A 104 -16.30 -18.18 1.56
C GLU A 104 -17.10 -19.28 2.28
N GLN A 105 -16.65 -19.70 3.47
CA GLN A 105 -17.34 -20.67 4.31
C GLN A 105 -18.45 -20.08 5.17
N GLY A 106 -18.68 -18.76 5.08
CA GLY A 106 -19.76 -18.08 5.80
C GLY A 106 -19.46 -17.84 7.29
N PHE A 107 -18.20 -17.94 7.73
CA PHE A 107 -17.86 -17.61 9.11
C PHE A 107 -18.00 -16.10 9.37
N LEU A 108 -18.46 -15.77 10.57
CA LEU A 108 -18.65 -14.42 11.10
C LEU A 108 -17.45 -13.97 11.94
N SER A 109 -16.74 -14.91 12.59
CA SER A 109 -15.57 -14.60 13.42
C SER A 109 -14.41 -15.58 13.23
N LEU A 110 -13.20 -15.01 13.10
CA LEU A 110 -11.95 -15.73 12.85
C LEU A 110 -10.88 -15.29 13.84
N ALA A 111 -10.10 -16.23 14.40
CA ALA A 111 -8.91 -15.88 15.17
C ALA A 111 -7.62 -16.30 14.46
N ILE A 112 -6.63 -15.39 14.43
CA ILE A 112 -5.39 -15.55 13.67
C ILE A 112 -4.18 -15.38 14.61
N PRO A 113 -3.24 -16.33 14.67
CA PRO A 113 -2.02 -16.21 15.45
C PRO A 113 -0.97 -15.35 14.75
N GLY A 114 0.15 -15.05 15.41
CA GLY A 114 1.31 -14.45 14.76
C GLY A 114 1.78 -15.31 13.59
N MET A 115 1.73 -14.74 12.39
CA MET A 115 2.09 -15.44 11.15
C MET A 115 3.55 -15.15 10.80
N GLY A 116 4.35 -16.21 10.59
CA GLY A 116 5.73 -16.10 10.08
C GLY A 116 6.83 -15.64 11.06
N THR A 117 6.46 -15.11 12.23
CA THR A 117 7.41 -14.55 13.21
C THR A 117 8.25 -15.57 13.99
N GLY A 118 7.71 -16.78 14.16
CA GLY A 118 8.42 -17.86 14.83
C GLY A 118 9.54 -18.43 13.97
N VAL A 119 9.27 -19.57 13.34
CA VAL A 119 10.27 -20.30 12.56
C VAL A 119 10.64 -19.58 11.26
N GLY A 120 9.71 -18.80 10.70
CA GLY A 120 9.92 -17.99 9.50
C GLY A 120 10.86 -16.79 9.69
N ARG A 121 11.14 -16.39 10.94
CA ARG A 121 12.06 -15.29 11.31
C ARG A 121 11.72 -13.92 10.70
N VAL A 122 10.46 -13.68 10.34
CA VAL A 122 9.97 -12.33 10.00
C VAL A 122 9.95 -11.48 11.27
N ALA A 123 10.36 -10.22 11.20
CA ALA A 123 10.29 -9.33 12.35
C ALA A 123 8.82 -9.15 12.81
N PRO A 124 8.52 -9.16 14.12
CA PRO A 124 7.15 -9.00 14.61
C PRO A 124 6.45 -7.75 14.09
N GLU A 125 7.17 -6.64 13.93
CA GLU A 125 6.66 -5.38 13.40
C GLU A 125 6.24 -5.51 11.93
N GLU A 126 7.09 -6.13 11.09
CA GLU A 126 6.81 -6.37 9.67
C GLU A 126 5.62 -7.33 9.49
N ALA A 127 5.60 -8.43 10.26
CA ALA A 127 4.51 -9.38 10.22
C ALA A 127 3.19 -8.75 10.71
N ALA A 128 3.25 -7.96 11.78
CA ALA A 128 2.06 -7.28 12.31
C ALA A 128 1.49 -6.29 11.30
N GLN A 129 2.37 -5.52 10.64
CA GLN A 129 1.98 -4.56 9.60
C GLN A 129 1.31 -5.29 8.45
N GLY A 130 1.98 -6.31 7.90
CA GLY A 130 1.43 -7.11 6.82
C GLY A 130 0.08 -7.74 7.17
N MET A 131 -0.06 -8.34 8.35
CA MET A 131 -1.33 -8.93 8.76
C MET A 131 -2.47 -7.91 8.90
N VAL A 132 -2.21 -6.76 9.53
CA VAL A 132 -3.26 -5.75 9.78
C VAL A 132 -3.67 -5.06 8.48
N GLU A 133 -2.74 -4.79 7.56
CA GLU A 133 -3.04 -4.29 6.22
C GLU A 133 -4.00 -5.22 5.49
N GLU A 134 -3.67 -6.52 5.42
CA GLU A 134 -4.53 -7.51 4.75
C GLU A 134 -5.93 -7.58 5.34
N ILE A 135 -6.07 -7.47 6.67
CA ILE A 135 -7.38 -7.47 7.33
C ILE A 135 -8.15 -6.17 7.03
N ARG A 136 -7.48 -5.02 7.01
CA ARG A 136 -8.12 -3.71 6.73
C ARG A 136 -8.56 -3.59 5.28
N GLU A 137 -7.78 -4.13 4.34
CA GLU A 137 -8.09 -4.12 2.91
C GLU A 137 -9.08 -5.21 2.48
N PHE A 138 -9.34 -6.20 3.33
CA PHE A 138 -10.27 -7.28 3.01
C PHE A 138 -11.72 -6.79 3.03
N HIS A 139 -12.48 -7.13 1.98
CA HIS A 139 -13.88 -6.75 1.79
C HIS A 139 -14.80 -7.95 2.05
N PRO A 140 -15.25 -8.16 3.31
CA PRO A 140 -15.97 -9.39 3.67
C PRO A 140 -17.42 -9.42 3.17
N GLN A 141 -17.89 -10.59 2.79
CA GLN A 141 -19.31 -10.88 2.58
C GLN A 141 -19.98 -11.32 3.90
N SER A 142 -19.38 -12.28 4.62
CA SER A 142 -19.90 -12.85 5.86
C SER A 142 -19.09 -12.48 7.10
N LEU A 143 -17.76 -12.38 6.97
CA LEU A 143 -16.87 -12.15 8.09
C LEU A 143 -17.15 -10.77 8.72
N ARG A 144 -17.19 -10.71 10.05
CA ARG A 144 -17.52 -9.51 10.82
C ARG A 144 -16.40 -9.12 11.78
N SER A 145 -15.73 -10.11 12.37
CA SER A 145 -14.64 -9.87 13.30
C SER A 145 -13.44 -10.77 13.09
N VAL A 146 -12.25 -10.20 13.36
CA VAL A 146 -10.98 -10.90 13.41
C VAL A 146 -10.31 -10.65 14.75
N THR A 147 -9.91 -11.72 15.43
CA THR A 147 -9.12 -11.66 16.68
C THR A 147 -7.69 -12.06 16.40
N LEU A 148 -6.78 -11.10 16.45
CA LEU A 148 -5.33 -11.33 16.45
C LEU A 148 -4.91 -11.78 17.84
N VAL A 149 -4.31 -12.96 17.96
CA VAL A 149 -3.96 -13.55 19.25
C VAL A 149 -2.60 -14.22 19.25
N ASP A 150 -1.72 -13.81 20.15
CA ASP A 150 -0.44 -14.49 20.33
C ASP A 150 -0.04 -14.60 21.81
N VAL A 151 0.74 -15.62 22.13
CA VAL A 151 1.34 -15.78 23.46
C VAL A 151 2.54 -14.86 23.63
N ASP A 152 3.20 -14.48 22.53
CA ASP A 152 4.34 -13.58 22.53
C ASP A 152 3.88 -12.12 22.70
N PRO A 153 4.20 -11.45 23.83
CA PRO A 153 3.82 -10.06 24.04
C PRO A 153 4.50 -9.09 23.06
N VAL A 154 5.59 -9.48 22.39
CA VAL A 154 6.22 -8.65 21.34
C VAL A 154 5.28 -8.54 20.14
N MET A 155 4.72 -9.66 19.68
CA MET A 155 3.77 -9.69 18.57
C MET A 155 2.50 -8.89 18.89
N VAL A 156 1.96 -9.07 20.10
CA VAL A 156 0.76 -8.36 20.56
C VAL A 156 0.98 -6.85 20.58
N ARG A 157 2.14 -6.39 21.11
CA ARG A 157 2.48 -4.97 21.11
C ARG A 157 2.65 -4.42 19.69
N ALA A 158 3.22 -5.19 18.77
CA ALA A 158 3.35 -4.79 17.38
C ALA A 158 1.97 -4.55 16.73
N TRP A 159 1.01 -5.49 16.88
CA TRP A 159 -0.37 -5.27 16.40
C TRP A 159 -1.05 -4.09 17.08
N GLN A 160 -0.94 -3.95 18.40
CA GLN A 160 -1.53 -2.82 19.12
C GLN A 160 -1.02 -1.48 18.60
N ALA A 161 0.29 -1.38 18.35
CA ALA A 161 0.88 -0.17 17.78
C ALA A 161 0.25 0.16 16.42
N ILE A 162 0.07 -0.82 15.53
CA ILE A 162 -0.49 -0.60 14.19
C ILE A 162 -1.99 -0.32 14.22
N LEU A 163 -2.75 -1.06 15.03
CA LEU A 163 -4.19 -0.85 15.15
C LEU A 163 -4.53 0.51 15.75
N SER A 164 -3.65 1.07 16.59
CA SER A 164 -3.76 2.44 17.09
C SER A 164 -3.35 3.52 16.09
N ARG A 165 -2.71 3.17 14.96
CA ARG A 165 -2.35 4.15 13.92
C ARG A 165 -3.59 4.51 13.11
N PRO A 166 -4.01 5.79 13.09
CA PRO A 166 -4.96 6.26 12.09
C PRO A 166 -4.36 6.10 10.70
N VAL A 167 -5.21 5.99 9.66
CA VAL A 167 -4.73 6.20 8.29
C VAL A 167 -4.24 7.64 8.23
N VAL A 168 -2.95 7.82 7.95
CA VAL A 168 -2.31 9.14 7.92
C VAL A 168 -2.25 9.57 6.46
N LEU A 169 -2.84 10.72 6.14
CA LEU A 169 -2.63 11.35 4.84
C LEU A 169 -1.16 11.74 4.70
N GLU A 170 -0.64 11.76 3.47
CA GLU A 170 0.75 12.18 3.24
C GLU A 170 1.02 13.60 3.74
N ASP A 171 0.08 14.51 3.45
CA ASP A 171 0.23 15.92 3.80
C ASP A 171 -0.76 16.34 4.88
N GLU A 172 -0.24 17.08 5.85
CA GLU A 172 -1.05 17.84 6.79
C GLU A 172 -1.35 19.25 6.24
N PHE A 173 -2.13 20.02 7.00
CA PHE A 173 -2.45 21.41 6.67
C PHE A 173 -1.22 22.26 6.33
N CYS A 174 -0.16 22.13 7.13
CA CYS A 174 1.05 22.92 7.00
C CYS A 174 1.75 22.65 5.66
N ASP A 175 1.77 21.40 5.22
CA ASP A 175 2.38 20.99 3.94
C ASP A 175 1.57 21.50 2.76
N ILE A 176 0.25 21.31 2.76
CA ILE A 176 -0.66 21.79 1.72
C ILE A 176 -0.51 23.30 1.52
N VAL A 177 -0.60 24.07 2.61
CA VAL A 177 -0.47 25.54 2.61
C VAL A 177 0.90 25.96 2.08
N LYS A 178 1.96 25.33 2.59
CA LYS A 178 3.34 25.67 2.24
C LYS A 178 3.65 25.35 0.77
N LYS A 179 3.16 24.22 0.27
CA LYS A 179 3.23 23.82 -1.16
C LYS A 179 2.53 24.86 -2.03
N ALA A 180 1.29 25.21 -1.70
CA ALA A 180 0.53 26.20 -2.45
C ALA A 180 1.20 27.58 -2.45
N ARG A 181 1.61 28.08 -1.28
CA ARG A 181 2.25 29.40 -1.16
C ARG A 181 3.57 29.47 -1.93
N LYS A 182 4.43 28.47 -1.78
CA LYS A 182 5.71 28.41 -2.50
C LYS A 182 5.49 28.30 -4.01
N GLY A 183 4.54 27.47 -4.43
CA GLY A 183 4.17 27.31 -5.83
C GLY A 183 3.64 28.59 -6.48
N LEU A 184 2.90 29.40 -5.73
CA LEU A 184 2.45 30.73 -6.15
C LEU A 184 3.54 31.82 -6.08
N GLY A 185 4.75 31.48 -5.62
CA GLY A 185 5.85 32.44 -5.45
C GLY A 185 5.58 33.49 -4.37
N GLN A 186 4.62 33.26 -3.48
CA GLN A 186 4.23 34.23 -2.46
C GLN A 186 5.19 34.20 -1.27
N SER A 187 5.56 35.36 -0.75
CA SER A 187 6.24 35.46 0.55
C SER A 187 5.23 35.23 1.69
N VAL A 188 5.69 34.74 2.82
CA VAL A 188 4.84 34.58 4.03
C VAL A 188 4.20 35.92 4.43
N ALA A 189 4.97 37.01 4.38
CA ALA A 189 4.47 38.34 4.74
C ALA A 189 3.33 38.81 3.81
N GLY A 190 3.50 38.66 2.49
CA GLY A 190 2.48 39.08 1.52
C GLY A 190 1.22 38.21 1.57
N ALA A 191 1.39 36.90 1.78
CA ALA A 191 0.26 35.98 1.94
C ALA A 191 -0.53 36.29 3.21
N ALA A 192 0.15 36.50 4.35
CA ALA A 192 -0.47 36.84 5.62
C ALA A 192 -1.22 38.19 5.56
N GLU A 193 -0.62 39.22 4.96
CA GLU A 193 -1.26 40.52 4.76
C GLU A 193 -2.57 40.39 3.95
N THR A 194 -2.53 39.65 2.85
CA THR A 194 -3.72 39.41 2.00
C THR A 194 -4.79 38.60 2.72
N ALA A 195 -4.38 37.66 3.57
CA ALA A 195 -5.28 36.84 4.38
C ALA A 195 -5.85 37.57 5.60
N GLN A 196 -5.36 38.78 5.89
CA GLN A 196 -5.65 39.53 7.12
C GLN A 196 -5.27 38.74 8.39
N LEU A 197 -4.16 38.01 8.33
CA LEU A 197 -3.57 37.27 9.44
C LEU A 197 -2.25 37.92 9.85
N ARG A 198 -1.84 37.76 11.11
CA ARG A 198 -0.50 38.21 11.50
C ARG A 198 0.54 37.29 10.88
N LYS A 199 1.68 37.87 10.49
CA LYS A 199 2.80 37.10 9.89
C LYS A 199 3.25 35.95 10.79
N ASP A 200 3.37 36.19 12.10
CA ASP A 200 3.79 35.17 13.08
C ASP A 200 2.76 34.05 13.24
N GLU A 201 1.47 34.33 13.05
CA GLU A 201 0.42 33.30 13.05
C GLU A 201 0.55 32.39 11.83
N TRP A 202 0.76 32.97 10.65
CA TRP A 202 1.01 32.20 9.43
C TRP A 202 2.27 31.32 9.56
N GLU A 203 3.38 31.88 10.05
CA GLU A 203 4.63 31.13 10.25
C GLU A 203 4.43 29.92 11.15
N ARG A 204 3.70 30.09 12.26
CA ARG A 204 3.39 28.99 13.18
C ARG A 204 2.53 27.91 12.54
N LEU A 205 1.57 28.29 11.69
CA LEU A 205 0.73 27.34 10.96
C LEU A 205 1.54 26.55 9.92
N GLU A 206 2.41 27.20 9.13
CA GLU A 206 3.29 26.50 8.17
C GLU A 206 4.39 25.65 8.82
N GLN A 207 4.68 25.89 10.10
CA GLN A 207 5.59 25.06 10.90
C GLN A 207 4.88 23.88 11.58
N GLY A 208 3.56 23.76 11.43
CA GLY A 208 2.78 22.74 12.15
C GLY A 208 2.76 22.96 13.68
N ALA A 209 3.04 24.18 14.16
CA ALA A 209 3.15 24.45 15.60
C ALA A 209 1.81 24.34 16.35
N ARG A 210 0.69 24.31 15.63
CA ARG A 210 -0.67 24.03 16.12
C ARG A 210 -1.62 23.76 14.96
N ALA A 211 -2.78 23.18 15.26
CA ALA A 211 -3.90 23.11 14.32
C ALA A 211 -4.46 24.51 13.97
N PRO A 212 -4.96 24.70 12.73
CA PRO A 212 -5.68 25.91 12.35
C PRO A 212 -7.11 25.91 12.89
N SER A 213 -7.69 27.10 13.02
CA SER A 213 -9.15 27.29 13.17
C SER A 213 -9.84 27.31 11.81
N GLU A 214 -11.15 27.06 11.75
CA GLU A 214 -11.93 27.15 10.50
C GLU A 214 -11.79 28.51 9.80
N HIS A 215 -11.76 29.60 10.57
CA HIS A 215 -11.55 30.95 10.03
C HIS A 215 -10.18 31.08 9.35
N GLU A 216 -9.13 30.52 9.94
CA GLU A 216 -7.77 30.53 9.35
C GLU A 216 -7.71 29.67 8.09
N VAL A 217 -8.33 28.49 8.10
CA VAL A 217 -8.46 27.62 6.91
C VAL A 217 -9.11 28.41 5.77
N GLN A 218 -10.24 29.06 6.00
CA GLN A 218 -10.95 29.85 4.99
C GLN A 218 -10.09 31.03 4.48
N ALA A 219 -9.45 31.77 5.39
CA ALA A 219 -8.63 32.92 5.04
C ALA A 219 -7.43 32.52 4.17
N MET A 220 -6.72 31.46 4.55
CA MET A 220 -5.53 30.96 3.84
C MET A 220 -5.92 30.30 2.50
N ALA A 221 -6.98 29.49 2.48
CA ALA A 221 -7.44 28.83 1.25
C ALA A 221 -7.74 29.85 0.13
N ARG A 222 -8.42 30.95 0.47
CA ARG A 222 -8.74 32.02 -0.47
C ARG A 222 -7.49 32.66 -1.10
N VAL A 223 -6.46 32.93 -0.29
CA VAL A 223 -5.21 33.57 -0.76
C VAL A 223 -4.37 32.61 -1.61
N LEU A 224 -4.47 31.32 -1.32
CA LEU A 224 -3.69 30.25 -1.94
C LEU A 224 -4.41 29.58 -3.11
N ALA A 225 -5.58 30.09 -3.50
CA ALA A 225 -6.43 29.51 -4.54
C ALA A 225 -6.74 28.02 -4.30
N LEU A 226 -6.95 27.66 -3.03
CA LEU A 226 -7.36 26.33 -2.60
C LEU A 226 -8.87 26.30 -2.32
N ARG A 227 -9.47 25.13 -2.46
CA ARG A 227 -10.87 24.90 -2.09
C ARG A 227 -10.99 24.77 -0.57
N ALA A 228 -11.68 25.72 0.06
CA ALA A 228 -11.70 25.85 1.53
C ALA A 228 -12.39 24.68 2.22
N GLU A 229 -13.50 24.17 1.67
CA GLU A 229 -14.24 23.04 2.21
C GLU A 229 -13.41 21.75 2.18
N ALA A 230 -12.73 21.52 1.05
CA ALA A 230 -11.80 20.41 0.88
C ALA A 230 -10.62 20.53 1.85
N LEU A 231 -9.98 21.71 1.93
CA LEU A 231 -8.87 21.95 2.85
C LEU A 231 -9.28 21.71 4.30
N SER A 232 -10.48 22.15 4.69
CA SER A 232 -11.04 21.90 6.02
C SER A 232 -11.23 20.41 6.27
N ALA A 233 -11.83 19.68 5.32
CA ALA A 233 -12.09 18.26 5.48
C ALA A 233 -10.81 17.43 5.67
N VAL A 234 -9.77 17.70 4.86
CA VAL A 234 -8.50 16.96 4.92
C VAL A 234 -7.63 17.34 6.12
N SER A 235 -7.75 18.58 6.63
CA SER A 235 -6.87 19.09 7.71
C SER A 235 -7.45 19.00 9.12
N ILE A 236 -8.74 19.27 9.27
CA ILE A 236 -9.43 19.33 10.57
C ILE A 236 -10.66 18.43 10.63
N GLY A 237 -11.25 18.08 9.48
CA GLY A 237 -12.42 17.21 9.39
C GLY A 237 -12.11 15.72 9.56
N GLY A 238 -10.84 15.32 9.58
CA GLY A 238 -10.42 13.93 9.76
C GLY A 238 -10.80 13.03 8.60
N TRP A 239 -10.97 13.59 7.39
CA TRP A 239 -11.23 12.77 6.21
C TRP A 239 -10.02 11.88 5.89
N VAL A 240 -10.31 10.64 5.53
CA VAL A 240 -9.37 9.67 4.97
C VAL A 240 -10.06 8.96 3.80
N PRO A 241 -9.33 8.53 2.76
CA PRO A 241 -9.93 7.80 1.66
C PRO A 241 -10.52 6.47 2.08
N GLU A 242 -11.50 6.00 1.30
CA GLU A 242 -11.99 4.63 1.41
C GLU A 242 -10.91 3.61 1.00
N PRO A 243 -10.90 2.40 1.57
CA PRO A 243 -9.95 1.35 1.18
C PRO A 243 -10.05 1.00 -0.31
N SER A 244 -8.91 0.63 -0.91
CA SER A 244 -8.88 0.17 -2.30
C SER A 244 -9.72 -1.09 -2.50
N PRO A 245 -10.50 -1.21 -3.58
CA PRO A 245 -11.26 -2.42 -3.89
C PRO A 245 -10.38 -3.68 -4.01
N GLU A 246 -10.91 -4.84 -3.62
CA GLU A 246 -10.14 -6.10 -3.56
C GLU A 246 -9.46 -6.49 -4.89
N TRP A 247 -10.07 -6.16 -6.04
CA TRP A 247 -9.52 -6.50 -7.34
C TRP A 247 -8.15 -5.86 -7.61
N VAL A 248 -7.84 -4.73 -6.96
CA VAL A 248 -6.53 -4.07 -7.09
C VAL A 248 -5.42 -5.01 -6.60
N ALA A 249 -5.63 -5.65 -5.45
CA ALA A 249 -4.69 -6.60 -4.87
C ALA A 249 -4.55 -7.91 -5.68
N ALA A 250 -5.45 -8.17 -6.63
CA ALA A 250 -5.30 -9.29 -7.57
C ALA A 250 -4.26 -9.00 -8.67
N LEU A 251 -3.95 -7.72 -8.93
CA LEU A 251 -3.01 -7.28 -9.96
C LEU A 251 -1.78 -6.58 -9.39
N VAL A 252 -1.89 -5.98 -8.21
CA VAL A 252 -0.88 -5.08 -7.66
C VAL A 252 -0.45 -5.55 -6.28
N VAL A 253 0.86 -5.71 -6.12
CA VAL A 253 1.50 -5.84 -4.81
C VAL A 253 2.19 -4.52 -4.48
N THR A 254 1.80 -3.91 -3.36
CA THR A 254 2.43 -2.69 -2.85
C THR A 254 3.64 -3.06 -2.00
N VAL A 255 4.80 -2.51 -2.35
CA VAL A 255 6.04 -2.64 -1.60
C VAL A 255 6.33 -1.31 -0.90
N LEU A 256 6.55 -1.39 0.41
CA LEU A 256 6.94 -0.25 1.22
C LEU A 256 8.46 -0.20 1.36
N GLY A 257 9.01 1.01 1.32
CA GLY A 257 10.33 1.29 1.85
C GLY A 257 10.33 2.53 2.69
N ASP A 258 11.52 2.86 3.19
CA ASP A 258 11.74 3.97 4.10
C ASP A 258 12.97 4.75 3.64
N ILE A 259 12.82 6.06 3.54
CA ILE A 259 13.94 6.97 3.28
C ILE A 259 14.10 7.96 4.43
N GLY A 260 14.72 7.49 5.51
CA GLY A 260 15.01 8.35 6.65
C GLY A 260 13.78 8.68 7.48
N GLY A 261 12.89 7.70 7.66
CA GLY A 261 11.64 7.85 8.41
C GLY A 261 10.43 8.26 7.58
N TYR A 262 10.61 8.45 6.27
CA TYR A 262 9.54 8.73 5.32
C TYR A 262 9.20 7.45 4.55
N GLU A 263 7.96 6.98 4.69
CA GLU A 263 7.45 5.83 3.96
C GLU A 263 7.31 6.20 2.48
N VAL A 264 7.83 5.35 1.59
CA VAL A 264 7.66 5.46 0.13
C VAL A 264 7.16 4.13 -0.43
N LYS A 265 6.35 4.18 -1.47
CA LYS A 265 5.79 3.01 -2.14
C LYS A 265 6.36 2.81 -3.53
N GLY A 266 6.58 1.54 -3.83
CA GLY A 266 6.69 1.01 -5.19
C GLY A 266 5.64 -0.07 -5.37
N TYR A 267 5.36 -0.42 -6.61
CA TYR A 267 4.32 -1.37 -6.94
C TYR A 267 4.83 -2.42 -7.90
N VAL A 268 4.41 -3.66 -7.69
CA VAL A 268 4.61 -4.74 -8.66
C VAL A 268 3.27 -5.04 -9.30
N LEU A 269 3.12 -4.64 -10.56
CA LEU A 269 1.94 -4.95 -11.37
C LEU A 269 2.17 -6.30 -12.05
N ILE A 270 1.39 -7.31 -11.68
CA ILE A 270 1.50 -8.68 -12.14
C ILE A 270 0.25 -9.05 -12.93
N ASP A 271 0.44 -9.54 -14.15
CA ASP A 271 -0.63 -10.20 -14.87
C ASP A 271 -0.85 -11.61 -14.29
N PRO A 272 -2.01 -11.89 -13.67
CA PRO A 272 -2.26 -13.17 -13.03
C PRO A 272 -2.25 -14.34 -14.02
N GLN A 273 -2.49 -14.10 -15.32
CA GLN A 273 -2.55 -15.13 -16.35
C GLN A 273 -1.16 -15.51 -16.87
N THR A 274 -0.38 -14.53 -17.34
CA THR A 274 0.93 -14.78 -17.96
C THR A 274 2.08 -14.78 -16.96
N LYS A 275 1.86 -14.29 -15.73
CA LYS A 275 2.89 -14.04 -14.71
C LYS A 275 3.98 -13.06 -15.16
N GLN A 276 3.74 -12.28 -16.21
CA GLN A 276 4.61 -11.15 -16.52
C GLN A 276 4.30 -9.99 -15.58
N ALA A 277 5.34 -9.25 -15.20
CA ALA A 277 5.23 -8.15 -14.28
C ALA A 277 6.01 -6.93 -14.75
N VAL A 278 5.55 -5.76 -14.38
CA VAL A 278 6.33 -4.52 -14.42
C VAL A 278 6.42 -3.93 -13.02
N PHE A 279 7.56 -3.34 -12.71
CA PHE A 279 7.70 -2.53 -11.51
C PHE A 279 7.26 -1.11 -11.80
N ILE A 280 6.54 -0.50 -10.88
CA ILE A 280 6.25 0.93 -10.86
C ILE A 280 6.97 1.54 -9.68
N ASP A 281 7.97 2.38 -9.95
CA ASP A 281 8.96 2.84 -8.96
C ASP A 281 9.66 1.68 -8.23
N THR A 282 10.61 2.01 -7.35
CA THR A 282 11.50 1.04 -6.69
C THR A 282 11.31 0.96 -5.18
N ALA A 283 10.39 1.77 -4.63
CA ALA A 283 10.10 1.88 -3.20
C ALA A 283 11.33 2.20 -2.32
N TYR A 284 12.46 2.63 -2.88
CA TYR A 284 13.75 2.62 -2.20
C TYR A 284 14.09 1.25 -1.54
N ASN A 285 13.50 0.16 -2.04
CA ASN A 285 13.55 -1.16 -1.43
C ASN A 285 13.59 -2.26 -2.50
N ALA A 286 14.68 -2.26 -3.28
CA ALA A 286 14.88 -3.19 -4.40
C ALA A 286 14.76 -4.66 -3.98
N GLU A 287 15.28 -5.05 -2.82
CA GLU A 287 15.23 -6.44 -2.36
C GLU A 287 13.79 -6.91 -2.11
N ALA A 288 12.95 -6.06 -1.52
CA ALA A 288 11.55 -6.40 -1.33
C ALA A 288 10.79 -6.46 -2.67
N MET A 289 11.07 -5.55 -3.60
CA MET A 289 10.52 -5.59 -4.96
C MET A 289 10.86 -6.91 -5.67
N LEU A 290 12.13 -7.34 -5.61
CA LEU A 290 12.60 -8.59 -6.19
C LEU A 290 11.98 -9.82 -5.51
N ALA A 291 11.86 -9.81 -4.18
CA ALA A 291 11.24 -10.90 -3.43
C ALA A 291 9.77 -11.15 -3.83
N VAL A 292 9.02 -10.10 -4.23
CA VAL A 292 7.67 -10.26 -4.76
C VAL A 292 7.66 -11.09 -6.05
N LEU A 293 8.64 -10.91 -6.93
CA LEU A 293 8.73 -11.73 -8.16
C LEU A 293 8.92 -13.21 -7.84
N ASP A 294 9.78 -13.52 -6.88
CA ASP A 294 10.04 -14.91 -6.46
C ASP A 294 8.78 -15.56 -5.88
N VAL A 295 8.09 -14.85 -4.98
CA VAL A 295 6.88 -15.33 -4.31
C VAL A 295 5.74 -15.55 -5.29
N HIS A 296 5.58 -14.67 -6.29
CA HIS A 296 4.52 -14.76 -7.28
C HIS A 296 4.91 -15.57 -8.53
N HIS A 297 6.14 -16.08 -8.59
CA HIS A 297 6.75 -16.72 -9.75
C HIS A 297 6.61 -15.87 -11.02
N ALA A 298 6.81 -14.55 -10.87
CA ALA A 298 6.61 -13.58 -11.92
C ALA A 298 7.91 -13.27 -12.67
N THR A 299 7.80 -12.93 -13.95
CA THR A 299 8.92 -12.52 -14.81
C THR A 299 8.85 -11.01 -15.02
N LEU A 300 9.89 -10.30 -14.59
CA LEU A 300 9.97 -8.85 -14.81
C LEU A 300 10.21 -8.55 -16.30
N THR A 301 9.39 -7.66 -16.87
CA THR A 301 9.50 -7.25 -18.28
C THR A 301 9.87 -5.78 -18.46
N GLY A 302 9.82 -4.97 -17.40
CA GLY A 302 10.19 -3.56 -17.42
C GLY A 302 10.08 -2.87 -16.07
N VAL A 303 10.77 -1.74 -15.94
CA VAL A 303 10.66 -0.83 -14.80
C VAL A 303 10.09 0.50 -15.28
N CYS A 304 8.94 0.88 -14.77
CA CYS A 304 8.25 2.14 -15.05
C CYS A 304 8.49 3.11 -13.90
N LEU A 305 9.29 4.15 -14.12
CA LEU A 305 9.50 5.19 -13.11
C LEU A 305 8.49 6.30 -13.32
N THR A 306 7.75 6.66 -12.27
CA THR A 306 6.84 7.82 -12.28
C THR A 306 7.65 9.10 -12.39
N HIS A 307 8.80 9.15 -11.73
CA HIS A 307 9.76 10.24 -11.80
C HIS A 307 11.15 9.81 -11.30
N GLY A 308 12.14 10.70 -11.46
CA GLY A 308 13.56 10.37 -11.23
C GLY A 308 14.11 10.56 -9.81
N HIS A 309 13.29 10.84 -8.78
CA HIS A 309 13.80 11.06 -7.42
C HIS A 309 14.35 9.79 -6.76
N MET A 310 15.18 9.97 -5.74
CA MET A 310 15.97 8.89 -5.13
C MET A 310 15.12 7.82 -4.45
N ASP A 311 14.06 8.22 -3.77
CA ASP A 311 13.07 7.37 -3.13
C ASP A 311 12.26 6.52 -4.13
N HIS A 312 12.06 7.04 -5.35
CA HIS A 312 11.36 6.31 -6.41
C HIS A 312 12.28 5.49 -7.31
N ALA A 313 13.51 5.94 -7.57
CA ALA A 313 14.44 5.35 -8.53
C ALA A 313 15.70 4.73 -7.90
N GLY A 314 15.87 4.83 -6.58
CA GLY A 314 17.11 4.45 -5.89
C GLY A 314 17.46 2.97 -5.94
N GLY A 315 16.48 2.08 -6.16
CA GLY A 315 16.71 0.64 -6.28
C GLY A 315 17.10 0.15 -7.69
N LEU A 316 17.23 1.06 -8.65
CA LEU A 316 17.30 0.70 -10.08
C LEU A 316 18.56 -0.10 -10.44
N ASP A 317 19.72 0.24 -9.88
CA ASP A 317 20.98 -0.46 -10.13
C ASP A 317 20.90 -1.93 -9.71
N ARG A 318 20.36 -2.17 -8.51
CA ARG A 318 20.17 -3.50 -7.94
C ARG A 318 19.20 -4.32 -8.77
N ILE A 319 18.06 -3.74 -9.16
CA ILE A 319 17.06 -4.42 -9.98
C ILE A 319 17.63 -4.79 -11.34
N LEU A 320 18.29 -3.86 -12.04
CA LEU A 320 18.83 -4.12 -13.38
C LEU A 320 20.04 -5.06 -13.39
N SER A 321 20.74 -5.20 -12.27
CA SER A 321 21.82 -6.20 -12.15
C SER A 321 21.32 -7.64 -12.24
N GLU A 322 20.08 -7.90 -11.85
CA GLU A 322 19.42 -9.21 -11.99
C GLU A 322 18.55 -9.30 -13.24
N TRP A 323 17.82 -8.23 -13.53
CA TRP A 323 16.84 -8.17 -14.59
C TRP A 323 17.17 -7.06 -15.57
N PRO A 324 17.95 -7.33 -16.64
CA PRO A 324 18.32 -6.33 -17.64
C PRO A 324 17.14 -6.01 -18.57
N VAL A 325 16.13 -5.32 -18.04
CA VAL A 325 14.87 -4.96 -18.71
C VAL A 325 14.83 -3.47 -19.07
N PRO A 326 13.95 -3.04 -19.99
CA PRO A 326 13.76 -1.63 -20.30
C PRO A 326 13.33 -0.80 -19.08
N VAL A 327 13.85 0.42 -18.99
CA VAL A 327 13.45 1.43 -18.00
C VAL A 327 12.65 2.52 -18.71
N TYR A 328 11.38 2.64 -18.36
CA TYR A 328 10.50 3.68 -18.87
C TYR A 328 10.57 4.90 -17.96
N LEU A 329 11.03 6.03 -18.50
CA LEU A 329 11.24 7.28 -17.76
C LEU A 329 11.00 8.48 -18.67
N GLY A 330 10.38 9.54 -18.15
CA GLY A 330 10.17 10.75 -18.92
C GLY A 330 11.47 11.52 -19.17
N GLU A 331 11.54 12.18 -20.31
CA GLU A 331 12.77 12.82 -20.82
C GLU A 331 13.40 13.80 -19.83
N GLY A 332 12.56 14.56 -19.12
CA GLY A 332 12.99 15.58 -18.15
C GLY A 332 13.63 15.02 -16.87
N ASP A 333 13.51 13.72 -16.62
CA ASP A 333 13.86 13.12 -15.32
C ASP A 333 15.14 12.27 -15.35
N PHE A 334 15.67 11.94 -16.53
CA PHE A 334 16.95 11.24 -16.62
C PHE A 334 18.10 11.92 -15.86
N PRO A 335 18.23 13.27 -15.85
CA PRO A 335 19.23 13.95 -15.04
C PRO A 335 19.05 13.75 -13.53
N LEU A 336 17.81 13.58 -13.07
CA LEU A 336 17.44 13.47 -11.66
C LEU A 336 17.80 12.12 -11.05
N LEU A 337 17.97 11.08 -11.89
CA LEU A 337 18.26 9.73 -11.43
C LEU A 337 19.50 9.66 -10.52
N PRO A 338 19.41 8.99 -9.35
CA PRO A 338 20.53 8.82 -8.43
C PRO A 338 21.62 7.93 -9.03
N TRP A 339 21.21 6.90 -9.79
CA TRP A 339 22.07 6.05 -10.60
C TRP A 339 21.51 5.98 -12.02
N LYS A 340 22.38 6.15 -13.02
CA LYS A 340 21.98 6.23 -14.43
C LYS A 340 22.19 4.89 -15.11
N PRO A 341 21.13 4.23 -15.60
CA PRO A 341 21.27 3.01 -16.37
C PRO A 341 21.91 3.30 -17.74
N PRO A 342 22.39 2.27 -18.46
CA PRO A 342 22.86 2.42 -19.84
C PRO A 342 21.79 3.09 -20.71
N GLN A 343 22.18 4.05 -21.55
CA GLN A 343 21.25 4.86 -22.33
C GLN A 343 20.32 4.00 -23.20
N GLU A 344 20.84 2.90 -23.73
CA GLU A 344 20.12 1.92 -24.55
C GLU A 344 19.00 1.17 -23.81
N SER A 345 19.04 1.14 -22.48
CA SER A 345 17.99 0.53 -21.66
C SER A 345 16.86 1.51 -21.34
N VAL A 346 17.08 2.82 -21.51
CA VAL A 346 16.07 3.85 -21.22
C VAL A 346 15.17 4.06 -22.42
N VAL A 347 13.88 3.91 -22.19
CA VAL A 347 12.81 4.22 -23.13
C VAL A 347 12.08 5.45 -22.62
N VAL A 348 11.94 6.47 -23.47
CA VAL A 348 11.15 7.68 -23.15
C VAL A 348 9.75 7.50 -23.70
N PRO A 349 8.75 7.13 -22.88
CA PRO A 349 7.39 6.96 -23.37
C PRO A 349 6.71 8.32 -23.58
N GLY A 350 6.09 8.50 -24.74
CA GLY A 350 5.18 9.62 -24.97
C GLY A 350 3.81 9.39 -24.31
N HIS A 351 3.01 10.45 -24.24
CA HIS A 351 1.61 10.34 -23.80
C HIS A 351 0.82 9.34 -24.66
N GLY A 352 0.03 8.48 -24.02
CA GLY A 352 -0.75 7.41 -24.67
C GLY A 352 0.07 6.20 -25.12
N ARG A 353 1.39 6.18 -24.85
CA ARG A 353 2.22 4.99 -25.12
C ARG A 353 1.72 3.82 -24.27
N ILE A 354 1.62 2.65 -24.87
CA ILE A 354 1.29 1.41 -24.16
C ILE A 354 2.58 0.62 -23.89
N ILE A 355 2.73 0.19 -22.64
CA ILE A 355 3.73 -0.77 -22.16
C ILE A 355 2.96 -2.05 -21.82
N ALA A 356 3.47 -3.20 -22.25
CA ALA A 356 2.85 -4.49 -21.98
C ALA A 356 3.42 -5.10 -20.69
N ALA A 357 2.53 -5.56 -19.82
CA ALA A 357 2.85 -6.43 -18.69
C ALA A 357 2.00 -7.70 -18.87
N GLY A 358 2.46 -8.63 -19.71
CA GLY A 358 1.62 -9.75 -20.15
C GLY A 358 0.45 -9.26 -21.00
N ASP A 359 -0.75 -9.68 -20.62
CA ASP A 359 -2.00 -9.24 -21.25
C ASP A 359 -2.49 -7.86 -20.74
N LEU A 360 -1.90 -7.37 -19.63
CA LEU A 360 -2.20 -6.04 -19.12
C LEU A 360 -1.55 -4.95 -19.98
N LYS A 361 -2.31 -3.88 -20.21
CA LYS A 361 -1.87 -2.69 -20.96
C LYS A 361 -1.68 -1.53 -20.00
N VAL A 362 -0.45 -1.07 -19.88
CA VAL A 362 -0.07 0.08 -19.06
C VAL A 362 0.08 1.30 -19.97
N GLU A 363 -0.87 2.22 -19.90
CA GLU A 363 -0.90 3.47 -20.66
C GLU A 363 -0.13 4.58 -19.93
N CYS A 364 0.82 5.20 -20.60
CA CYS A 364 1.61 6.31 -20.06
C CYS A 364 0.85 7.63 -20.20
N LEU A 365 0.63 8.31 -19.08
CA LEU A 365 0.07 9.65 -19.01
C LEU A 365 1.17 10.62 -18.57
N THR A 366 1.77 11.35 -19.51
CA THR A 366 2.75 12.37 -19.13
C THR A 366 2.12 13.42 -18.21
N THR A 367 2.72 13.66 -17.05
CA THR A 367 2.23 14.57 -16.00
C THR A 367 3.38 15.41 -15.43
N PRO A 368 4.05 16.22 -16.28
CA PRO A 368 5.08 17.15 -15.80
C PRO A 368 4.48 18.09 -14.76
N GLY A 369 5.28 18.46 -13.77
CA GLY A 369 4.81 19.27 -12.65
C GLY A 369 5.58 19.09 -11.36
N HIS A 370 5.46 17.91 -10.76
CA HIS A 370 6.29 17.54 -9.61
C HIS A 370 7.76 17.54 -10.01
N THR A 371 8.06 16.83 -11.11
CA THR A 371 9.31 16.87 -11.86
C THR A 371 9.05 17.26 -13.33
N PRO A 372 10.08 17.65 -14.10
CA PRO A 372 9.92 18.02 -15.51
C PRO A 372 9.47 16.87 -16.42
N GLY A 373 9.78 15.62 -16.06
CA GLY A 373 9.50 14.41 -16.82
C GLY A 373 8.49 13.46 -16.18
N GLY A 374 7.70 13.92 -15.20
CA GLY A 374 6.73 13.07 -14.48
C GLY A 374 5.75 12.32 -15.41
N ILE A 375 5.43 11.08 -15.06
CA ILE A 375 4.48 10.20 -15.77
C ILE A 375 3.62 9.45 -14.75
N CYS A 376 2.30 9.44 -14.97
CA CYS A 376 1.40 8.47 -14.35
C CYS A 376 1.20 7.25 -15.27
N TYR A 377 0.99 6.07 -14.69
CA TYR A 377 0.78 4.82 -15.43
C TYR A 377 -0.62 4.29 -15.18
N LYS A 378 -1.50 4.36 -16.18
CA LYS A 378 -2.88 3.88 -16.10
C LYS A 378 -2.97 2.44 -16.57
N VAL A 379 -3.74 1.61 -15.87
CA VAL A 379 -4.07 0.24 -16.25
C VAL A 379 -5.58 0.10 -16.31
N GLN A 380 -6.09 -0.36 -17.45
CA GLN A 380 -7.50 -0.75 -17.59
C GLN A 380 -7.60 -2.26 -17.36
N SER A 381 -8.49 -2.68 -16.46
CA SER A 381 -8.84 -4.08 -16.22
C SER A 381 -10.35 -4.24 -16.28
N GLN A 382 -10.85 -4.85 -17.36
CA GLN A 382 -12.29 -4.95 -17.64
C GLN A 382 -12.95 -3.56 -17.58
N ASP A 383 -14.03 -3.41 -16.82
CA ASP A 383 -14.77 -2.15 -16.64
C ASP A 383 -14.18 -1.25 -15.54
N GLN A 384 -13.03 -1.62 -14.97
CA GLN A 384 -12.38 -0.91 -13.87
C GLN A 384 -10.99 -0.41 -14.29
N ALA A 385 -10.48 0.59 -13.57
CA ALA A 385 -9.18 1.17 -13.85
C ALA A 385 -8.42 1.50 -12.56
N LEU A 386 -7.09 1.42 -12.64
CA LEU A 386 -6.19 2.01 -11.66
C LEU A 386 -5.15 2.88 -12.35
N CYS A 387 -4.54 3.79 -11.61
CA CYS A 387 -3.49 4.67 -12.10
C CYS A 387 -2.43 4.86 -11.02
N PHE A 388 -1.21 4.49 -11.32
CA PHE A 388 -0.06 4.82 -10.47
C PHE A 388 0.34 6.27 -10.74
N VAL A 389 0.20 7.12 -9.72
CA VAL A 389 0.36 8.58 -9.88
C VAL A 389 1.66 9.13 -9.32
N GLY A 390 2.45 8.30 -8.62
CA GLY A 390 3.67 8.73 -7.94
C GLY A 390 3.38 9.97 -7.09
N ASP A 391 4.17 11.02 -7.29
CA ASP A 391 4.06 12.29 -6.58
C ASP A 391 3.26 13.35 -7.35
N THR A 392 2.57 12.95 -8.42
CA THR A 392 1.66 13.86 -9.14
C THR A 392 0.46 14.24 -8.26
N LEU A 393 -0.04 13.31 -7.44
CA LEU A 393 -1.19 13.52 -6.58
C LEU A 393 -1.07 12.62 -5.34
N PHE A 394 -1.47 13.13 -4.19
CA PHE A 394 -1.66 12.37 -2.96
C PHE A 394 -3.12 12.45 -2.52
N ALA A 395 -3.55 11.54 -1.66
CA ALA A 395 -4.88 11.63 -1.06
C ALA A 395 -5.09 12.99 -0.37
N GLY A 396 -5.98 13.82 -0.92
CA GLY A 396 -6.25 15.16 -0.39
C GLY A 396 -5.14 16.20 -0.63
N SER A 397 -4.15 15.95 -1.50
CA SER A 397 -3.05 16.90 -1.77
C SER A 397 -2.33 16.63 -3.12
N VAL A 398 -1.21 17.30 -3.37
CA VAL A 398 -0.31 17.09 -4.52
C VAL A 398 1.16 17.08 -4.08
N GLY A 399 2.05 16.50 -4.88
CA GLY A 399 3.49 16.61 -4.64
C GLY A 399 4.00 18.06 -4.75
N GLY A 400 5.14 18.33 -4.11
CA GLY A 400 5.79 19.64 -4.24
C GLY A 400 6.52 19.77 -5.58
N SER A 401 6.27 20.83 -6.34
CA SER A 401 7.00 21.06 -7.60
C SER A 401 8.46 21.44 -7.37
N ASN A 402 9.38 20.70 -8.01
CA ASN A 402 10.80 21.04 -8.03
C ASN A 402 11.36 20.87 -9.46
N PRO A 403 11.67 21.97 -10.18
CA PRO A 403 11.67 23.36 -9.71
C PRO A 403 10.27 23.95 -9.50
N LEU A 404 10.16 24.95 -8.61
CA LEU A 404 8.89 25.63 -8.28
C LEU A 404 8.20 26.26 -9.51
N SER A 405 8.95 26.59 -10.57
CA SER A 405 8.41 27.10 -11.82
C SER A 405 7.43 26.14 -12.51
N LEU A 406 7.48 24.85 -12.17
CA LEU A 406 6.56 23.84 -12.70
C LEU A 406 5.21 23.80 -12.00
N TYR A 407 4.99 24.55 -10.91
CA TYR A 407 3.77 24.46 -10.11
C TYR A 407 2.49 24.66 -10.92
N ALA A 408 2.44 25.65 -11.80
CA ALA A 408 1.27 25.88 -12.66
C ALA A 408 1.02 24.72 -13.64
N GLU A 409 2.09 24.13 -14.17
CA GLU A 409 2.01 22.94 -15.03
C GLU A 409 1.57 21.71 -14.24
N HIS A 410 2.02 21.58 -12.99
CA HIS A 410 1.62 20.50 -12.09
C HIS A 410 0.13 20.48 -11.85
N LEU A 411 -0.45 21.62 -11.45
CA LEU A 411 -1.89 21.74 -11.26
C LEU A 411 -2.66 21.49 -12.56
N ALA A 412 -2.09 21.88 -13.71
CA ALA A 412 -2.69 21.58 -15.00
C ALA A 412 -2.67 20.08 -15.32
N SER A 413 -1.57 19.37 -15.02
CA SER A 413 -1.44 17.92 -15.16
C SER A 413 -2.46 17.19 -14.29
N VAL A 414 -2.60 17.57 -13.02
CA VAL A 414 -3.60 17.01 -12.11
C VAL A 414 -5.02 17.22 -12.66
N ARG A 415 -5.41 18.47 -12.94
CA ARG A 415 -6.78 18.83 -13.33
C ARG A 415 -7.20 18.32 -14.70
N ARG A 416 -6.28 18.30 -15.67
CA ARG A 416 -6.58 17.98 -17.08
C ARG A 416 -6.30 16.54 -17.45
N ARG A 417 -5.57 15.79 -16.62
CA ARG A 417 -5.27 14.37 -16.86
C ARG A 417 -5.82 13.51 -15.74
N VAL A 418 -5.24 13.59 -14.54
CA VAL A 418 -5.57 12.67 -13.45
C VAL A 418 -7.05 12.79 -13.05
N LEU A 419 -7.56 13.99 -12.82
CA LEU A 419 -8.96 14.22 -12.43
C LEU A 419 -9.97 14.14 -13.60
N GLN A 420 -9.49 13.87 -14.83
CA GLN A 420 -10.34 13.60 -16.00
C GLN A 420 -10.46 12.10 -16.30
N LEU A 421 -9.77 11.24 -15.55
CA LEU A 421 -9.98 9.80 -15.59
C LEU A 421 -11.39 9.45 -15.08
N GLU A 422 -11.81 8.20 -15.30
CA GLU A 422 -13.12 7.72 -14.85
C GLU A 422 -13.24 7.86 -13.32
N PRO A 423 -14.41 8.26 -12.78
CA PRO A 423 -14.57 8.56 -11.34
C PRO A 423 -14.09 7.45 -10.40
N ASP A 424 -14.33 6.20 -10.76
CA ASP A 424 -13.96 5.03 -9.93
C ASP A 424 -12.52 4.55 -10.18
N THR A 425 -11.71 5.29 -10.94
CA THR A 425 -10.30 4.95 -11.13
C THR A 425 -9.57 5.06 -9.79
N VAL A 426 -8.97 3.96 -9.35
CA VAL A 426 -8.14 3.92 -8.14
C VAL A 426 -6.80 4.60 -8.43
N LEU A 427 -6.41 5.53 -7.58
CA LEU A 427 -5.15 6.26 -7.67
C LEU A 427 -4.18 5.70 -6.63
N LEU A 428 -3.01 5.27 -7.09
CA LEU A 428 -1.95 4.66 -6.29
C LEU A 428 -0.76 5.63 -6.20
N PRO A 429 -0.65 6.43 -5.14
CA PRO A 429 0.39 7.45 -5.01
C PRO A 429 1.74 6.91 -4.53
N GLY A 430 2.80 7.70 -4.68
CA GLY A 430 4.12 7.40 -4.13
C GLY A 430 4.15 7.32 -2.60
N HIS A 431 3.35 8.16 -1.96
CA HIS A 431 3.26 8.28 -0.51
C HIS A 431 1.79 8.40 -0.05
N GLY A 432 1.53 8.17 1.24
CA GLY A 432 0.19 8.18 1.81
C GLY A 432 -0.74 7.07 1.29
N PRO A 433 -2.04 7.10 1.62
CA PRO A 433 -2.97 6.05 1.22
C PRO A 433 -3.38 6.17 -0.26
N PRO A 434 -3.81 5.06 -0.90
CA PRO A 434 -4.60 5.10 -2.12
C PRO A 434 -5.86 5.96 -1.98
N THR A 435 -6.40 6.42 -3.10
CA THR A 435 -7.64 7.21 -3.19
C THR A 435 -8.33 6.93 -4.53
N THR A 436 -9.45 7.58 -4.84
CA THR A 436 -10.11 7.51 -6.15
C THR A 436 -10.21 8.88 -6.81
N VAL A 437 -10.37 8.90 -8.14
CA VAL A 437 -10.61 10.15 -8.87
C VAL A 437 -11.84 10.90 -8.32
N ASN A 438 -12.92 10.18 -8.00
CA ASN A 438 -14.11 10.79 -7.43
C ASN A 438 -13.84 11.44 -6.07
N GLU A 439 -13.15 10.73 -5.17
CA GLU A 439 -12.76 11.28 -3.87
C GLU A 439 -11.91 12.54 -4.05
N GLU A 440 -10.88 12.51 -4.89
CA GLU A 440 -10.00 13.66 -5.11
C GLU A 440 -10.71 14.85 -5.77
N ARG A 441 -11.66 14.60 -6.68
CA ARG A 441 -12.50 15.68 -7.22
C ARG A 441 -13.30 16.40 -6.15
N VAL A 442 -13.67 15.71 -5.07
CA VAL A 442 -14.43 16.32 -3.96
C VAL A 442 -13.50 16.88 -2.89
N MET A 443 -12.47 16.13 -2.50
CA MET A 443 -11.69 16.32 -1.28
C MET A 443 -10.31 16.93 -1.50
N ASN A 444 -9.79 16.98 -2.74
CA ASN A 444 -8.48 17.59 -2.99
C ASN A 444 -8.58 19.14 -3.03
N PRO A 445 -7.86 19.86 -2.16
CA PRO A 445 -7.89 21.33 -2.12
C PRO A 445 -7.33 21.99 -3.38
N PHE A 446 -6.49 21.28 -4.14
CA PHE A 446 -5.89 21.75 -5.39
C PHE A 446 -6.75 21.44 -6.63
N GLY A 447 -7.80 20.62 -6.48
CA GLY A 447 -8.70 20.17 -7.55
C GLY A 447 -9.36 21.29 -8.35
#